data_AF-A0A1I4UN93-F1
#
_entry.id   AF-A0A1I4UN93-F1
#
_cell.length_a   1.000
_cell.length_b   1.000
_cell.length_c   1.000
_cell.angle_alpha   90.00
_cell.angle_beta   90.00
_cell.angle_gamma   90.00
#
_symmetry.space_group_name_H-M   'P 1'
#
loop_
_entity.id
_entity.type
_entity.pdbx_description
1 polymer ?
#
loop_
_entity_poly.entity_id
_entity_poly.type
_entity_poly.pdbx_seq_one_letter_code
_entity_poly.pdbx_strand_id
1 'polypeptide(L)'
;MHLELKYSEEIDYLILNIRKAHEKNDLEALGDLAEYARAHGVFYRDFEEKLAELFGLLLNISLDLLRSPLIFKSEKIWWFIDKCYDIHFHQIRLAEYPPETAKLFFTLTKAVLQPEFHKLDESDSEQYIYWYSTCVYFIIMVDHWFSTRRDEFLELYALLQPWVRNGKNGHLIEYWMESYNEFNPGSEQQSSV
;
A
#
# COMPACT_ATOMS: atom_id res chain seq x y z
N MET A 1 -4.72 22.30 -23.15
CA MET A 1 -5.86 23.13 -22.73
C MET A 1 -7.20 22.38 -22.60
N HIS A 2 -7.82 21.81 -23.65
CA HIS A 2 -9.10 21.08 -23.47
C HIS A 2 -8.99 19.72 -22.77
N LEU A 3 -7.84 19.05 -22.88
CA LEU A 3 -7.60 17.76 -22.23
C LEU A 3 -7.34 17.93 -20.72
N GLU A 4 -6.47 18.88 -20.33
CA GLU A 4 -6.14 19.15 -18.92
C GLU A 4 -7.36 19.52 -18.06
N LEU A 5 -8.29 20.32 -18.60
CA LEU A 5 -9.53 20.68 -17.90
C LEU A 5 -10.40 19.45 -17.57
N LYS A 6 -10.50 18.49 -18.49
CA LYS A 6 -11.30 17.27 -18.32
C LYS A 6 -10.71 16.32 -17.26
N TYR A 7 -9.40 16.31 -17.10
CA TYR A 7 -8.71 15.47 -16.10
C TYR A 7 -8.79 16.04 -14.70
N SER A 8 -8.69 17.37 -14.57
CA SER A 8 -8.91 18.03 -13.29
C SER A 8 -10.32 17.75 -12.75
N GLU A 9 -11.32 17.78 -13.64
CA GLU A 9 -12.71 17.43 -13.32
C GLU A 9 -12.89 15.96 -12.92
N GLU A 10 -12.13 15.04 -13.53
CA GLU A 10 -12.17 13.61 -13.20
C GLU A 10 -11.58 13.33 -11.81
N ILE A 11 -10.46 13.97 -11.45
CA ILE A 11 -9.87 13.85 -10.11
C ILE A 11 -10.82 14.46 -9.07
N ASP A 12 -11.39 15.63 -9.34
CA ASP A 12 -12.37 16.27 -8.44
C ASP A 12 -13.61 15.39 -8.24
N TYR A 13 -14.08 14.75 -9.31
CA TYR A 13 -15.16 13.76 -9.24
C TYR A 13 -14.79 12.58 -8.34
N LEU A 14 -13.59 12.01 -8.49
CA LEU A 14 -13.15 10.89 -7.66
C LEU A 14 -13.05 11.28 -6.19
N ILE A 15 -12.41 12.40 -5.88
CA ILE A 15 -12.29 12.92 -4.51
C ILE A 15 -13.67 13.07 -3.88
N LEU A 16 -14.62 13.71 -4.58
CA LEU A 16 -15.97 13.93 -4.06
C LEU A 16 -16.71 12.62 -3.79
N ASN A 17 -16.66 11.67 -4.73
CA ASN A 17 -17.45 10.44 -4.62
C ASN A 17 -16.83 9.44 -3.63
N ILE A 18 -15.49 9.39 -3.53
CA ILE A 18 -14.79 8.61 -2.51
C ILE A 18 -15.17 9.11 -1.10
N ARG A 19 -15.16 10.43 -0.88
CA ARG A 19 -15.60 11.01 0.42
C ARG A 19 -17.04 10.63 0.75
N LYS A 20 -17.96 10.77 -0.21
CA LYS A 20 -19.37 10.38 -0.02
C LYS A 20 -19.56 8.88 0.26
N ALA A 21 -18.81 8.02 -0.42
CA ALA A 21 -18.86 6.57 -0.20
C ALA A 21 -18.33 6.22 1.19
N HIS A 22 -17.23 6.85 1.62
CA HIS A 22 -16.67 6.68 2.96
C HIS A 22 -17.64 7.13 4.07
N GLU A 23 -18.24 8.31 3.94
CA GLU A 23 -19.25 8.82 4.89
C GLU A 23 -20.45 7.88 5.05
N LYS A 24 -20.82 7.17 3.97
CA LYS A 24 -21.91 6.19 3.96
C LYS A 24 -21.49 4.78 4.37
N ASN A 25 -20.21 4.54 4.62
CA ASN A 25 -19.62 3.20 4.78
C ASN A 25 -19.96 2.25 3.61
N ASP A 26 -20.05 2.80 2.38
CA ASP A 26 -20.33 2.04 1.17
C ASP A 26 -19.04 1.40 0.64
N LEU A 27 -18.69 0.24 1.19
CA LEU A 27 -17.44 -0.47 0.89
C LEU A 27 -17.34 -0.95 -0.56
N GLU A 28 -18.48 -1.26 -1.20
CA GLU A 28 -18.52 -1.64 -2.62
C GLU A 28 -18.16 -0.44 -3.48
N ALA A 29 -18.84 0.69 -3.27
CA ALA A 29 -18.55 1.92 -4.01
C ALA A 29 -17.12 2.42 -3.79
N LEU A 30 -16.57 2.27 -2.58
CA LEU A 30 -15.17 2.60 -2.31
C LEU A 30 -14.22 1.74 -3.17
N GLY A 31 -14.41 0.42 -3.18
CA GLY A 31 -13.62 -0.51 -3.98
C GLY A 31 -13.70 -0.20 -5.47
N ASP A 32 -14.91 0.01 -5.99
CA ASP A 32 -15.17 0.34 -7.39
C ASP A 32 -14.48 1.65 -7.82
N LEU A 33 -14.53 2.69 -6.98
CA LEU A 33 -13.91 3.98 -7.26
C LEU A 33 -12.37 3.91 -7.21
N ALA A 34 -11.80 3.13 -6.30
CA ALA A 34 -10.36 2.90 -6.25
C ALA A 34 -9.87 2.09 -7.47
N GLU A 35 -10.59 1.02 -7.83
CA GLU A 35 -10.33 0.26 -9.05
C GLU A 35 -10.47 1.12 -10.30
N TYR A 36 -11.48 2.01 -10.36
CA TYR A 36 -11.61 2.96 -11.46
C TYR A 36 -10.37 3.85 -11.57
N ALA A 37 -9.93 4.45 -10.47
CA ALA A 37 -8.77 5.33 -10.43
C ALA A 37 -7.48 4.61 -10.86
N ARG A 38 -7.34 3.34 -10.48
CA ARG A 38 -6.24 2.46 -10.90
C ARG A 38 -6.31 2.13 -12.39
N ALA A 39 -7.44 1.60 -12.87
CA ALA A 39 -7.58 1.02 -14.20
C ALA A 39 -7.58 2.06 -15.33
N HIS A 40 -8.09 3.27 -15.07
CA HIS A 40 -8.19 4.34 -16.07
C HIS A 40 -6.92 5.18 -16.18
N GLY A 41 -5.88 4.82 -15.43
CA GLY A 41 -4.60 5.47 -15.54
C GLY A 41 -4.58 6.92 -15.13
N VAL A 42 -5.47 7.28 -14.20
CA VAL A 42 -5.52 8.60 -13.54
C VAL A 42 -4.14 8.99 -13.03
N PHE A 43 -3.35 7.99 -12.63
CA PHE A 43 -2.06 8.19 -12.02
C PHE A 43 -0.82 7.76 -12.85
N TYR A 44 -0.96 7.35 -14.12
CA TYR A 44 0.19 7.01 -14.99
C TYR A 44 0.85 8.24 -15.65
N ARG A 45 0.70 9.42 -15.04
CA ARG A 45 1.05 10.71 -15.64
C ARG A 45 2.09 11.44 -14.80
N ASP A 46 2.57 12.56 -15.32
CA ASP A 46 3.44 13.47 -14.57
C ASP A 46 2.75 13.91 -13.27
N PHE A 47 3.56 14.20 -12.26
CA PHE A 47 3.07 14.61 -10.94
C PHE A 47 2.19 15.87 -11.01
N GLU A 48 1.00 15.78 -10.41
CA GLU A 48 0.09 16.90 -10.18
C GLU A 48 -0.34 16.93 -8.71
N GLU A 49 -0.45 18.11 -8.11
CA GLU A 49 -0.82 18.27 -6.69
C GLU A 49 -2.15 17.59 -6.34
N LYS A 50 -3.12 17.60 -7.27
CA LYS A 50 -4.41 16.94 -7.09
C LYS A 50 -4.30 15.40 -7.04
N LEU A 51 -3.33 14.81 -7.72
CA LEU A 51 -3.06 13.36 -7.61
C LEU A 51 -2.54 13.02 -6.22
N ALA A 52 -1.68 13.87 -5.66
CA ALA A 52 -1.23 13.72 -4.27
C ALA A 52 -2.39 13.88 -3.26
N GLU A 53 -3.33 14.80 -3.51
CA GLU A 53 -4.55 14.92 -2.68
C GLU A 53 -5.40 13.65 -2.76
N LEU A 54 -5.70 13.17 -3.98
CA LEU A 54 -6.49 11.96 -4.18
C LEU A 54 -5.82 10.74 -3.52
N PHE A 55 -4.52 10.56 -3.73
CA PHE A 55 -3.79 9.44 -3.14
C PHE A 55 -3.71 9.56 -1.62
N GLY A 56 -3.46 10.75 -1.08
CA GLY A 56 -3.50 11.01 0.36
C GLY A 56 -4.88 10.72 0.97
N LEU A 57 -5.97 11.03 0.26
CA LEU A 57 -7.33 10.67 0.68
C LEU A 57 -7.52 9.14 0.73
N LEU A 58 -7.10 8.42 -0.32
CA LEU A 58 -7.17 6.97 -0.37
C LEU A 58 -6.42 6.33 0.82
N LEU A 59 -5.18 6.77 1.09
CA LEU A 59 -4.37 6.26 2.20
C LEU A 59 -4.99 6.51 3.58
N ASN A 60 -5.58 7.70 3.79
CA ASN A 60 -6.27 8.01 5.03
C ASN A 60 -7.49 7.10 5.24
N ILE A 61 -8.28 6.88 4.19
CA ILE A 61 -9.43 5.97 4.26
C ILE A 61 -8.95 4.54 4.52
N SER A 62 -7.87 4.07 3.88
CA SER A 62 -7.29 2.75 4.17
C SER A 62 -6.92 2.59 5.65
N LEU A 63 -6.28 3.61 6.24
CA LEU A 63 -5.92 3.62 7.65
C LEU A 63 -7.14 3.61 8.59
N ASP A 64 -8.20 4.34 8.23
CA ASP A 64 -9.45 4.34 8.99
C ASP A 64 -10.17 2.99 8.88
N LEU A 65 -10.19 2.37 7.69
CA LEU A 65 -10.77 1.05 7.47
C LEU A 65 -10.00 -0.07 8.18
N LEU A 66 -8.66 0.01 8.30
CA LEU A 66 -7.87 -0.96 9.09
C LEU A 66 -8.25 -0.96 10.57
N ARG A 67 -8.71 0.19 11.10
CA ARG A 67 -9.20 0.32 12.48
C ARG A 67 -10.67 -0.09 12.63
N SER A 68 -11.36 -0.34 11.51
CA SER A 68 -12.77 -0.70 11.52
C SER A 68 -13.00 -2.09 12.11
N PRO A 69 -14.06 -2.29 12.91
CA PRO A 69 -14.46 -3.63 13.37
C PRO A 69 -14.90 -4.55 12.21
N LEU A 70 -15.04 -4.01 11.00
CA LEU A 70 -15.37 -4.75 9.78
C LEU A 70 -14.14 -5.34 9.06
N ILE A 71 -12.91 -5.03 9.49
CA ILE A 71 -11.68 -5.43 8.76
C ILE A 71 -11.54 -6.95 8.56
N PHE A 72 -12.08 -7.76 9.47
CA PHE A 72 -12.13 -9.23 9.36
C PHE A 72 -13.48 -9.77 8.88
N LYS A 73 -14.41 -8.88 8.47
CA LYS A 73 -15.80 -9.20 8.10
C LYS A 73 -16.17 -8.80 6.68
N SER A 74 -15.41 -7.91 6.03
CA SER A 74 -15.55 -7.63 4.60
C SER A 74 -14.21 -7.67 3.87
N GLU A 75 -14.12 -8.52 2.85
CA GLU A 75 -13.00 -8.59 1.92
C GLU A 75 -12.87 -7.32 1.06
N LYS A 76 -13.96 -6.55 0.94
CA LYS A 76 -14.00 -5.28 0.20
C LYS A 76 -13.07 -4.22 0.80
N ILE A 77 -12.81 -4.30 2.10
CA ILE A 77 -11.81 -3.43 2.74
C ILE A 77 -10.41 -3.75 2.21
N TRP A 78 -10.05 -5.04 2.16
CA TRP A 78 -8.76 -5.46 1.65
C TRP A 78 -8.63 -5.22 0.15
N TRP A 79 -9.71 -5.38 -0.60
CA TRP A 79 -9.74 -4.98 -2.00
C TRP A 79 -9.44 -3.48 -2.17
N PHE A 80 -10.07 -2.60 -1.39
CA PHE A 80 -9.76 -1.17 -1.43
C PHE A 80 -8.29 -0.87 -1.08
N ILE A 81 -7.76 -1.48 -0.03
CA ILE A 81 -6.37 -1.30 0.41
C ILE A 81 -5.39 -1.82 -0.66
N ASP A 82 -5.66 -2.99 -1.22
CA ASP A 82 -4.90 -3.56 -2.33
C ASP A 82 -4.80 -2.57 -3.49
N LYS A 83 -5.92 -1.95 -3.87
CA LYS A 83 -5.93 -0.95 -4.94
C LYS A 83 -5.13 0.29 -4.62
N CYS A 84 -5.01 0.68 -3.36
CA CYS A 84 -4.11 1.77 -2.98
C CYS A 84 -2.63 1.41 -3.19
N TYR A 85 -2.23 0.17 -2.89
CA TYR A 85 -0.87 -0.31 -3.17
C TYR A 85 -0.60 -0.46 -4.67
N ASP A 86 -1.56 -1.00 -5.42
CA ASP A 86 -1.49 -1.19 -6.87
C ASP A 86 -1.33 0.16 -7.59
N ILE A 87 -2.15 1.15 -7.20
CA ILE A 87 -2.05 2.56 -7.56
C ILE A 87 -0.62 3.05 -7.32
N HIS A 88 -0.10 2.90 -6.10
CA HIS A 88 1.24 3.35 -5.77
C HIS A 88 2.34 2.67 -6.57
N PHE A 89 2.27 1.35 -6.72
CA PHE A 89 3.25 0.54 -7.43
C PHE A 89 3.40 0.99 -8.89
N HIS A 90 2.30 1.41 -9.49
CA HIS A 90 2.22 1.85 -10.87
C HIS A 90 2.50 3.34 -11.09
N GLN A 91 2.90 4.06 -10.05
CA GLN A 91 3.00 5.51 -10.02
C GLN A 91 4.40 6.08 -9.97
N ILE A 92 4.41 7.41 -10.06
CA ILE A 92 5.46 8.35 -9.66
C ILE A 92 6.12 7.89 -8.34
N ARG A 93 7.44 8.06 -8.25
CA ARG A 93 8.26 7.60 -7.11
C ARG A 93 7.78 8.25 -5.82
N LEU A 94 7.88 7.52 -4.71
CA LEU A 94 7.57 8.01 -3.35
C LEU A 94 8.23 9.37 -3.02
N ALA A 95 9.43 9.62 -3.55
CA ALA A 95 10.18 10.87 -3.35
C ALA A 95 9.56 12.11 -4.03
N GLU A 96 8.65 11.92 -4.98
CA GLU A 96 7.98 12.99 -5.72
C GLU A 96 6.65 13.38 -5.05
N TYR A 97 6.14 12.53 -4.15
CA TYR A 97 4.98 12.87 -3.32
C TYR A 97 5.33 13.88 -2.23
N PRO A 98 4.36 14.70 -1.78
CA PRO A 98 4.52 15.52 -0.59
C PRO A 98 4.91 14.64 0.62
N PRO A 99 5.76 15.14 1.55
CA PRO A 99 6.24 14.36 2.69
C PRO A 99 5.13 13.70 3.52
N GLU A 100 3.99 14.37 3.67
CA GLU A 100 2.85 13.82 4.41
C GLU A 100 2.21 12.61 3.71
N THR A 101 2.14 12.60 2.37
CA THR A 101 1.64 11.45 1.61
C THR A 101 2.59 10.26 1.74
N ALA A 102 3.90 10.51 1.67
CA ALA A 102 4.92 9.48 1.87
C ALA A 102 4.88 8.88 3.29
N LYS A 103 4.60 9.71 4.29
CA LYS A 103 4.41 9.29 5.69
C LYS A 103 3.13 8.48 5.90
N LEU A 104 2.04 8.86 5.24
CA LEU A 104 0.79 8.09 5.25
C LEU A 104 0.99 6.71 4.63
N PHE A 105 1.70 6.64 3.50
CA PHE A 105 2.01 5.37 2.84
C PHE A 105 2.82 4.45 3.75
N PHE A 106 3.91 4.96 4.35
CA PHE A 106 4.69 4.22 5.35
C PHE A 106 3.81 3.73 6.52
N THR A 107 2.96 4.61 7.06
CA THR A 107 2.06 4.28 8.18
C THR A 107 1.10 3.15 7.80
N LEU A 108 0.53 3.19 6.59
CA LEU A 108 -0.33 2.13 6.07
C LEU A 108 0.43 0.81 5.91
N THR A 109 1.63 0.84 5.33
CA THR A 109 2.51 -0.33 5.18
C THR A 109 2.81 -0.99 6.51
N LYS A 110 3.25 -0.20 7.50
CA LYS A 110 3.48 -0.68 8.85
C LYS A 110 2.22 -1.28 9.50
N ALA A 111 1.05 -0.68 9.26
CA ALA A 111 -0.21 -1.14 9.82
C ALA A 111 -0.68 -2.47 9.21
N VAL A 112 -0.54 -2.65 7.89
CA VAL A 112 -0.91 -3.90 7.20
C VAL A 112 -0.04 -5.08 7.66
N LEU A 113 1.24 -4.82 7.96
CA LEU A 113 2.18 -5.84 8.44
C LEU A 113 2.06 -6.17 9.94
N GLN A 114 1.02 -5.69 10.63
CA GLN A 114 0.85 -6.02 12.04
C GLN A 114 0.45 -7.50 12.23
N PRO A 115 0.96 -8.18 13.29
CA PRO A 115 0.74 -9.61 13.51
C PRO A 115 -0.72 -10.07 13.47
N GLU A 116 -1.66 -9.23 13.91
CA GLU A 116 -3.09 -9.57 13.93
C GLU A 116 -3.68 -9.84 12.54
N PHE A 117 -3.07 -9.31 11.47
CA PHE A 117 -3.52 -9.51 10.09
C PHE A 117 -2.89 -10.74 9.44
N HIS A 118 -1.83 -11.31 10.00
CA HIS A 118 -1.16 -12.48 9.42
C HIS A 118 -2.09 -13.70 9.32
N LYS A 119 -3.05 -13.81 10.25
CA LYS A 119 -4.09 -14.85 10.23
C LYS A 119 -4.99 -14.82 8.99
N LEU A 120 -4.99 -13.73 8.22
CA LEU A 120 -5.76 -13.63 6.97
C LEU A 120 -5.14 -14.50 5.85
N ASP A 121 -3.84 -14.78 5.92
CA ASP A 121 -3.14 -15.71 5.01
C ASP A 121 -3.55 -17.18 5.24
N GLU A 122 -4.25 -17.44 6.35
CA GLU A 122 -4.79 -18.74 6.74
C GLU A 122 -6.33 -18.73 6.80
N SER A 123 -6.97 -17.71 6.23
CA SER A 123 -8.44 -17.58 6.24
C SER A 123 -9.13 -18.62 5.36
N ASP A 124 -10.30 -19.10 5.77
CA ASP A 124 -11.14 -19.96 4.92
C ASP A 124 -11.70 -19.26 3.66
N SER A 125 -11.56 -17.94 3.54
CA SER A 125 -11.97 -17.17 2.35
C SER A 125 -10.79 -16.95 1.42
N GLU A 126 -10.84 -17.56 0.25
CA GLU A 126 -9.86 -17.36 -0.82
C GLU A 126 -9.71 -15.89 -1.22
N GLN A 127 -10.78 -15.10 -1.12
CA GLN A 127 -10.73 -13.67 -1.44
C GLN A 127 -9.96 -12.86 -0.40
N TYR A 128 -10.09 -13.17 0.89
CA TYR A 128 -9.26 -12.53 1.93
C TYR A 128 -7.78 -12.82 1.70
N ILE A 129 -7.45 -14.09 1.50
CA ILE A 129 -6.08 -14.52 1.24
C ILE A 129 -5.56 -13.76 0.01
N TYR A 130 -6.32 -13.73 -1.09
CA TYR A 130 -5.90 -13.06 -2.32
C TYR A 130 -5.59 -11.57 -2.11
N TRP A 131 -6.53 -10.79 -1.58
CA TRP A 131 -6.33 -9.34 -1.42
C TRP A 131 -5.24 -9.01 -0.41
N TYR A 132 -5.20 -9.71 0.73
CA TYR A 132 -4.17 -9.48 1.73
C TYR A 132 -2.78 -9.89 1.23
N SER A 133 -2.66 -11.06 0.61
CA SER A 133 -1.38 -11.52 0.05
C SER A 133 -0.89 -10.61 -1.07
N THR A 134 -1.79 -10.02 -1.86
CA THR A 134 -1.44 -9.02 -2.88
C THR A 134 -0.93 -7.71 -2.25
N CYS A 135 -1.55 -7.25 -1.15
CA CYS A 135 -1.01 -6.13 -0.36
C CYS A 135 0.42 -6.42 0.12
N VAL A 136 0.66 -7.59 0.71
CA VAL A 136 1.99 -8.00 1.19
C VAL A 136 2.99 -8.11 0.03
N TYR A 137 2.56 -8.64 -1.13
CA TYR A 137 3.37 -8.69 -2.33
C TYR A 137 3.81 -7.28 -2.76
N PHE A 138 2.89 -6.32 -2.86
CA PHE A 138 3.24 -4.94 -3.19
C PHE A 138 4.20 -4.31 -2.18
N ILE A 139 4.00 -4.57 -0.88
CA ILE A 139 4.92 -4.09 0.17
C ILE A 139 6.34 -4.64 -0.04
N ILE A 140 6.46 -5.92 -0.40
CA ILE A 140 7.77 -6.51 -0.68
C ILE A 140 8.39 -5.91 -1.96
N MET A 141 7.58 -5.54 -2.96
CA MET A 141 8.08 -4.94 -4.21
C MET A 141 8.67 -3.52 -4.02
N VAL A 142 8.31 -2.81 -2.95
CA VAL A 142 8.72 -1.41 -2.73
C VAL A 142 10.02 -1.24 -1.93
N ASP A 143 10.82 -2.30 -1.82
CA ASP A 143 12.15 -2.29 -1.18
C ASP A 143 12.99 -1.06 -1.57
N HIS A 144 13.16 -0.89 -2.87
CA HIS A 144 13.98 0.17 -3.46
C HIS A 144 13.50 1.60 -3.14
N TRP A 145 12.27 1.77 -2.69
CA TRP A 145 11.77 3.07 -2.23
C TRP A 145 12.13 3.33 -0.78
N PHE A 146 12.19 2.30 0.06
CA PHE A 146 12.59 2.40 1.45
C PHE A 146 14.11 2.29 1.64
N SER A 147 14.87 1.75 0.67
CA SER A 147 16.33 1.62 0.75
C SER A 147 17.11 2.95 0.79
N THR A 148 16.43 4.10 0.70
CA THR A 148 17.02 5.42 0.97
C THR A 148 16.56 6.03 2.31
N ARG A 149 15.64 5.36 3.02
CA ARG A 149 14.97 5.79 4.25
C ARG A 149 15.25 4.78 5.37
N ARG A 150 16.51 4.72 5.81
CA ARG A 150 17.05 3.70 6.73
C ARG A 150 16.13 3.32 7.89
N ASP A 151 15.67 4.29 8.68
CA ASP A 151 14.92 4.00 9.91
C ASP A 151 13.56 3.35 9.60
N GLU A 152 12.87 3.86 8.57
CA GLU A 152 11.60 3.29 8.10
C GLU A 152 11.80 1.89 7.50
N PHE A 153 12.84 1.73 6.70
CA PHE A 153 13.21 0.43 6.14
C PHE A 153 13.41 -0.62 7.23
N LEU A 154 14.25 -0.32 8.24
CA LEU A 154 14.56 -1.26 9.32
C LEU A 154 13.32 -1.64 10.13
N GLU A 155 12.40 -0.68 10.32
CA GLU A 155 11.13 -0.93 10.98
C GLU A 155 10.22 -1.88 10.18
N LEU A 156 10.09 -1.66 8.86
CA LEU A 156 9.30 -2.55 8.00
C LEU A 156 9.95 -3.93 7.86
N TYR A 157 11.27 -4.00 7.71
CA TYR A 157 12.00 -5.25 7.61
C TYR A 157 11.80 -6.13 8.84
N ALA A 158 11.81 -5.54 10.05
CA ALA A 158 11.53 -6.27 11.29
C ALA A 158 10.13 -6.90 11.29
N LEU A 159 9.13 -6.20 10.75
CA LEU A 159 7.78 -6.73 10.60
C LEU A 159 7.70 -7.82 9.53
N LEU A 160 8.43 -7.68 8.42
CA LEU A 160 8.45 -8.65 7.31
C LEU A 160 9.14 -9.99 7.63
N GLN A 161 9.93 -10.06 8.71
CA GLN A 161 10.71 -11.25 9.11
C GLN A 161 9.96 -12.59 9.05
N PRO A 162 8.71 -12.72 9.52
CA PRO A 162 7.97 -13.98 9.42
C PRO A 162 7.79 -14.47 7.97
N TRP A 163 7.57 -13.55 7.03
CA TRP A 163 7.43 -13.87 5.61
C TRP A 163 8.78 -14.20 4.95
N VAL A 164 9.83 -13.48 5.34
CA VAL A 164 11.23 -13.77 4.95
C VAL A 164 11.62 -15.19 5.30
N ARG A 165 11.33 -15.63 6.52
CA ARG A 165 11.67 -16.97 7.01
C ARG A 165 10.87 -18.10 6.35
N ASN A 166 9.65 -17.80 5.91
CA ASN A 166 8.77 -18.79 5.28
C ASN A 166 9.03 -18.99 3.79
N GLY A 167 9.99 -18.26 3.20
CA GLY A 167 10.45 -18.45 1.81
C GLY A 167 9.41 -18.08 0.73
N LYS A 168 8.28 -17.48 1.09
CA LYS A 168 7.34 -16.90 0.11
C LYS A 168 8.05 -15.72 -0.58
N ASN A 169 7.89 -15.54 -1.90
CA ASN A 169 8.52 -14.43 -2.65
C ASN A 169 10.06 -14.38 -2.62
N GLY A 170 10.74 -15.54 -2.58
CA GLY A 170 12.19 -15.66 -2.36
C GLY A 170 13.10 -14.62 -3.05
N HIS A 171 12.97 -14.43 -4.37
CA HIS A 171 13.80 -13.47 -5.11
C HIS A 171 13.55 -11.99 -4.72
N LEU A 172 12.35 -11.64 -4.25
CA LEU A 172 12.07 -10.28 -3.78
C LEU A 172 12.58 -10.05 -2.36
N ILE A 173 12.60 -11.13 -1.57
CA ILE A 173 13.12 -11.11 -0.21
C ILE A 173 14.65 -10.99 -0.18
N GLU A 174 15.33 -11.50 -1.21
CA GLU A 174 16.77 -11.27 -1.42
C GLU A 174 17.12 -9.78 -1.45
N TYR A 175 16.37 -8.95 -2.19
CA TYR A 175 16.59 -7.50 -2.22
C TYR A 175 16.46 -6.84 -0.84
N TRP A 176 15.45 -7.23 -0.06
CA TRP A 176 15.29 -6.74 1.32
C TRP A 176 16.45 -7.18 2.22
N MET A 177 16.99 -8.38 2.03
CA MET A 177 18.15 -8.85 2.81
C MET A 177 19.42 -8.08 2.43
N GLU A 178 19.64 -7.82 1.14
CA GLU A 178 20.76 -7.00 0.66
C GLU A 178 20.70 -5.59 1.26
N SER A 179 19.55 -4.90 1.11
CA SER A 179 19.30 -3.58 1.70
C SER A 179 19.49 -3.57 3.23
N TYR A 180 19.05 -4.62 3.93
CA TYR A 180 19.27 -4.75 5.38
C TYR A 180 20.74 -4.88 5.75
N ASN A 181 21.51 -5.70 5.03
CA ASN A 181 22.94 -5.88 5.27
C ASN A 181 23.73 -4.60 4.99
N GLU A 182 23.34 -3.81 3.97
CA GLU A 182 23.90 -2.49 3.72
C GLU A 182 23.67 -1.53 4.90
N PHE A 183 22.48 -1.56 5.50
CA PHE A 183 22.16 -0.72 6.66
C PHE A 183 22.71 -1.22 8.00
N ASN A 184 23.09 -2.50 8.08
CA ASN A 184 23.65 -3.15 9.27
C ASN A 184 24.89 -4.00 8.91
N PRO A 185 26.00 -3.38 8.50
CA PRO A 185 27.23 -4.11 8.17
C PRO A 185 27.79 -4.78 9.43
N GLY A 186 27.46 -6.05 9.63
CA GLY A 186 27.78 -6.84 10.83
C GLY A 186 26.79 -7.96 11.18
N SER A 187 25.59 -7.97 10.58
CA SER A 187 24.56 -8.99 10.84
C SER A 187 24.85 -10.36 10.21
N GLU A 188 25.70 -10.45 9.18
CA GLU A 188 26.00 -11.69 8.45
C GLU A 188 26.77 -12.74 9.29
N GLN A 189 27.34 -12.37 10.44
CA GLN A 189 28.11 -13.29 11.29
C GLN A 189 27.26 -14.19 12.21
N GLN A 190 25.93 -14.10 12.20
CA GLN A 190 25.07 -14.84 13.15
C GLN A 190 24.14 -15.89 12.52
N SER A 191 24.09 -16.03 11.19
CA SER A 191 23.15 -16.96 10.52
C SER A 191 23.75 -18.33 10.16
N SER A 192 24.95 -18.65 10.63
CA SER A 192 25.55 -19.98 10.49
C SER A 192 25.75 -20.64 11.86
N VAL A 193 24.67 -21.16 12.44
CA VAL A 193 24.69 -22.19 13.50
C VAL A 193 23.62 -23.23 13.21
#